data_AF-A0A414UQD9-F1
#
_entry.id   AF-A0A414UQD9-F1
#
_cell.length_a   1.000
_cell.length_b   1.000
_cell.length_c   1.000
_cell.angle_alpha   90.00
_cell.angle_beta   90.00
_cell.angle_gamma   90.00
#
_symmetry.space_group_name_H-M   'P 1'
#
loop_
_entity.id
_entity.type
_entity.pdbx_description
1 polymer ?
#
loop_
_entity_poly.entity_id
_entity_poly.type
_entity_poly.pdbx_seq_one_letter_code
_entity_poly.pdbx_strand_id
1 'polypeptide(L)'
;PTKKEWRWHVAQFGVGCLLLFFAVNVPVFAAGNVDTSQITNGFDAIYQVIAAIVSSIGSIFLLWGLFEWAQSLNVQDGGAQSIAFKRIGSGLIATLAPQIIMVIRTGLPS
;
A
#
# COMPACT_ATOMS: atom_id res chain seq x y z
N PRO A 1 -17.04 60.29 14.10
CA PRO A 1 -15.68 59.68 14.15
C PRO A 1 -14.61 60.62 13.59
N THR A 2 -13.62 61.01 14.40
CA THR A 2 -12.48 61.81 13.90
C THR A 2 -11.52 60.90 13.13
N LYS A 3 -10.75 61.44 12.18
CA LYS A 3 -9.81 60.65 11.34
C LYS A 3 -8.83 59.81 12.16
N LYS A 4 -8.52 60.25 13.39
CA LYS A 4 -7.64 59.54 14.33
C LYS A 4 -8.30 58.25 14.85
N GLU A 5 -9.55 58.30 15.27
CA GLU A 5 -10.30 57.13 15.76
C GLU A 5 -10.47 56.06 14.66
N TRP A 6 -10.74 56.50 13.42
CA TRP A 6 -10.83 55.57 12.30
C TRP A 6 -9.53 54.81 12.06
N ARG A 7 -8.38 55.50 12.16
CA ARG A 7 -7.04 54.90 12.05
C ARG A 7 -6.76 53.88 13.15
N TRP A 8 -7.25 54.12 14.37
CA TRP A 8 -7.11 53.19 15.47
C TRP A 8 -7.95 51.92 15.26
N HIS A 9 -9.18 52.04 14.74
CA HIS A 9 -10.02 50.89 14.47
C HIS A 9 -9.46 50.01 13.34
N VAL A 10 -8.92 50.59 12.27
CA VAL A 10 -8.27 49.80 11.21
C VAL A 10 -6.97 49.14 11.69
N ALA A 11 -6.22 49.79 12.58
CA ALA A 11 -5.04 49.18 13.19
C ALA A 11 -5.40 48.01 14.10
N GLN A 12 -6.43 48.15 14.95
CA GLN A 12 -6.94 47.07 15.79
C GLN A 12 -7.49 45.90 14.97
N PHE A 13 -8.20 46.19 13.88
CA PHE A 13 -8.69 45.17 12.96
C PHE A 13 -7.53 44.42 12.27
N GLY A 14 -6.50 45.14 11.79
CA GLY A 14 -5.32 44.54 11.17
C GLY A 14 -4.53 43.65 12.13
N VAL A 15 -4.33 44.10 13.37
CA VAL A 15 -3.68 43.31 14.44
C VAL A 15 -4.54 42.09 14.79
N GLY A 16 -5.87 42.24 14.88
CA GLY A 16 -6.80 41.14 15.11
C GLY A 16 -6.74 40.07 14.02
N CYS A 17 -6.76 40.46 12.76
CA CYS A 17 -6.60 39.53 11.63
C CYS A 17 -5.25 38.80 11.69
N LEU A 18 -4.16 39.51 11.95
CA LEU A 18 -2.82 38.91 12.04
C LEU A 18 -2.74 37.87 13.17
N LEU A 19 -3.31 38.18 14.34
CA LEU A 19 -3.36 37.24 15.46
C LEU A 19 -4.20 36.00 15.12
N LEU A 20 -5.30 36.13 14.38
CA LEU A 20 -6.09 34.99 13.93
C LEU A 20 -5.31 34.10 12.95
N PHE A 21 -4.53 34.66 12.03
CA PHE A 21 -3.66 33.89 11.13
C PHE A 21 -2.60 33.08 11.88
N PHE A 22 -2.03 33.60 12.97
CA PHE A 22 -1.07 32.87 13.80
C PHE A 22 -1.72 31.93 14.85
N ALA A 23 -2.93 32.24 15.30
CA ALA A 23 -3.66 31.42 16.28
C ALA A 23 -4.30 30.18 15.63
N VAL A 24 -4.75 30.28 14.38
CA VAL A 24 -5.22 29.14 13.58
C VAL A 24 -3.99 28.39 13.06
N ASN A 25 -3.43 27.54 13.93
CA ASN A 25 -2.38 26.60 13.58
C ASN A 25 -2.95 25.57 12.62
N VAL A 26 -2.91 25.83 11.30
CA VAL A 26 -3.16 24.79 10.31
C VAL A 26 -1.98 23.82 10.38
N PRO A 27 -2.20 22.54 10.75
CA PRO A 27 -1.12 21.58 10.82
C PRO A 27 -0.50 21.39 9.44
N VAL A 28 0.82 21.62 9.34
CA VAL A 28 1.59 21.32 8.13
C VAL A 28 1.91 19.82 8.10
N PHE A 29 1.14 19.05 7.34
CA PHE A 29 1.27 17.58 7.22
C PHE A 29 2.55 17.08 6.53
N ALA A 30 3.57 17.92 6.39
CA ALA A 30 4.83 17.62 5.70
C ALA A 30 6.10 17.97 6.52
N ALA A 31 5.98 18.47 7.75
CA ALA A 31 7.14 18.68 8.62
C ALA A 31 7.61 17.35 9.23
N GLY A 32 8.91 17.12 9.36
CA GLY A 32 9.52 15.83 9.77
C GLY A 32 9.13 15.23 11.13
N ASN A 33 8.12 15.78 11.82
CA ASN A 33 7.54 15.30 13.08
C ASN A 33 6.02 15.09 13.02
N VAL A 34 5.37 15.14 11.84
CA VAL A 34 3.95 14.78 11.73
C VAL A 34 3.77 13.26 11.63
N ASP A 35 2.72 12.75 12.28
CA ASP A 35 2.25 11.37 12.16
C ASP A 35 2.00 11.03 10.69
N THR A 36 3.00 10.46 10.01
CA THR A 36 2.89 9.98 8.63
C THR A 36 2.01 8.73 8.53
N SER A 37 1.40 8.30 9.64
CA SER A 37 0.56 7.11 9.75
C SER A 37 -0.54 7.07 8.69
N GLN A 38 -1.20 8.18 8.39
CA GLN A 38 -2.22 8.22 7.33
C GLN A 38 -1.66 7.90 5.95
N ILE A 39 -0.46 8.39 5.63
CA ILE A 39 0.21 8.17 4.36
C ILE A 39 0.75 6.73 4.30
N THR A 40 1.45 6.29 5.34
CA THR A 40 2.02 4.94 5.44
C THR A 40 0.92 3.87 5.40
N ASN A 41 -0.18 4.05 6.15
CA ASN A 41 -1.31 3.11 6.14
C ASN A 41 -2.01 3.06 4.78
N GLY A 42 -2.11 4.21 4.09
CA GLY A 42 -2.66 4.26 2.74
C GLY A 42 -1.83 3.44 1.74
N PHE A 43 -0.50 3.57 1.80
CA PHE A 43 0.39 2.75 0.97
C PHE A 43 0.37 1.27 1.37
N ASP A 44 0.29 0.96 2.66
CA ASP A 44 0.22 -0.44 3.13
C ASP A 44 -1.04 -1.14 2.60
N ALA A 45 -2.19 -0.48 2.63
CA ALA A 45 -3.42 -1.00 2.04
C ALA A 45 -3.26 -1.31 0.54
N ILE A 46 -2.57 -0.44 -0.21
CA ILE A 46 -2.29 -0.67 -1.64
C ILE A 46 -1.38 -1.90 -1.83
N TYR A 47 -0.33 -2.04 -1.00
CA TYR A 47 0.55 -3.22 -1.07
C TYR A 47 -0.20 -4.52 -0.75
N GLN A 48 -1.09 -4.50 0.25
CA GLN A 48 -1.92 -5.66 0.59
C GLN A 48 -2.87 -6.06 -0.55
N VAL A 49 -3.47 -5.09 -1.24
CA VAL A 49 -4.33 -5.36 -2.41
C VAL A 49 -3.53 -5.99 -3.55
N ILE A 50 -2.36 -5.44 -3.89
CA ILE A 50 -1.48 -6.01 -4.92
C ILE A 50 -1.04 -7.42 -4.53
N ALA A 51 -0.71 -7.63 -3.26
CA ALA A 51 -0.32 -8.94 -2.74
C ALA A 51 -1.44 -9.97 -2.86
N ALA A 52 -2.68 -9.59 -2.53
CA ALA A 52 -3.85 -10.45 -2.67
C ALA A 52 -4.12 -10.83 -4.14
N ILE A 53 -3.93 -9.89 -5.07
CA ILE A 53 -4.09 -10.15 -6.52
C ILE A 53 -3.05 -11.15 -7.01
N VAL A 54 -1.77 -10.93 -6.71
CA VAL A 54 -0.68 -11.83 -7.13
C VAL A 54 -0.86 -13.22 -6.52
N SER A 55 -1.26 -13.30 -5.24
CA SER A 55 -1.59 -14.58 -4.60
C SER A 55 -2.76 -15.28 -5.29
N SER A 56 -3.80 -14.54 -5.70
CA SER A 56 -4.95 -15.11 -6.41
C SER A 56 -4.58 -15.66 -7.78
N ILE A 57 -3.68 -14.99 -8.51
CA ILE A 57 -3.13 -15.46 -9.78
C ILE A 57 -2.33 -16.75 -9.57
N GLY A 58 -1.50 -16.82 -8.52
CA GLY A 58 -0.79 -18.05 -8.15
C GLY A 58 -1.72 -19.22 -7.90
N SER A 59 -2.86 -18.98 -7.24
CA SER A 59 -3.87 -20.03 -6.97
C SER A 59 -4.51 -20.55 -8.25
N ILE A 60 -4.71 -19.69 -9.26
CA ILE A 60 -5.19 -20.12 -10.57
C ILE A 60 -4.16 -21.00 -11.27
N PHE A 61 -2.88 -20.63 -11.25
CA PHE A 61 -1.80 -21.46 -11.83
C PHE A 61 -1.66 -22.80 -11.11
N LEU A 62 -1.83 -22.83 -9.79
CA LEU A 62 -1.85 -24.07 -9.01
C LEU A 62 -2.97 -25.00 -9.46
N LEU A 63 -4.20 -24.49 -9.49
CA LEU A 63 -5.37 -25.25 -9.94
C LEU A 63 -5.18 -25.75 -11.36
N TRP A 64 -4.64 -24.90 -12.25
CA TRP A 64 -4.36 -25.29 -13.62
C TRP A 64 -3.33 -26.42 -13.72
N GLY A 65 -2.20 -26.31 -13.01
CA GLY A 65 -1.20 -27.37 -12.97
C GLY A 65 -1.74 -28.67 -12.37
N LEU A 66 -2.63 -28.56 -11.38
CA LEU A 66 -3.28 -29.72 -10.76
C LEU A 66 -4.23 -30.42 -11.72
N PHE A 67 -4.98 -29.68 -12.54
CA PHE A 67 -5.84 -30.26 -13.58
C PHE A 67 -5.03 -30.96 -14.66
N GLU A 68 -3.98 -30.32 -15.17
CA GLU A 68 -3.07 -30.94 -16.15
C GLU A 68 -2.44 -32.23 -15.59
N TRP A 69 -2.05 -32.20 -14.31
CA TRP A 69 -1.48 -33.37 -13.65
C TRP A 69 -2.52 -34.49 -13.50
N ALA A 70 -3.73 -34.19 -13.04
CA ALA A 70 -4.80 -35.19 -12.89
C ALA A 70 -5.17 -35.86 -14.22
N GLN A 71 -5.22 -35.11 -15.32
CA GLN A 71 -5.45 -35.67 -16.65
C GLN A 71 -4.28 -36.57 -17.10
N SER A 72 -3.04 -36.15 -16.82
CA SER A 72 -1.84 -36.92 -17.18
C SER A 72 -1.71 -38.26 -16.45
N LEU A 73 -2.39 -38.46 -15.32
CA LEU A 73 -2.43 -39.75 -14.62
C LEU A 73 -3.17 -40.86 -15.39
N ASN A 74 -4.05 -40.47 -16.33
CA ASN A 74 -4.72 -41.43 -17.22
C ASN A 74 -3.87 -41.78 -18.45
N VAL A 75 -2.70 -41.17 -18.60
CA VAL A 75 -1.76 -41.37 -19.69
C VAL A 75 -0.51 -42.06 -19.13
N GLN A 76 0.00 -43.10 -19.79
CA GLN A 76 1.20 -43.84 -19.35
C GLN A 76 2.52 -43.05 -19.52
N ASP A 77 2.46 -41.80 -19.95
CA ASP A 77 3.64 -40.94 -20.13
C ASP A 77 4.00 -40.23 -18.82
N GLY A 78 4.97 -40.80 -18.10
CA GLY A 78 5.55 -40.20 -16.90
C GLY A 78 6.25 -38.85 -17.15
N GLY A 79 6.69 -38.59 -18.40
CA GLY A 79 7.22 -37.31 -18.82
C GLY A 79 6.17 -36.20 -18.71
N ALA A 80 4.96 -36.46 -19.21
CA ALA A 80 3.82 -35.54 -19.10
C ALA A 80 3.42 -35.26 -17.65
N GLN A 81 3.44 -36.29 -16.78
CA GLN A 81 3.18 -36.13 -15.35
C GLN A 81 4.21 -35.22 -14.66
N SER A 82 5.49 -35.38 -15.01
CA SER A 82 6.57 -34.58 -14.43
C SER A 82 6.53 -33.10 -14.84
N ILE A 83 6.08 -32.80 -16.06
CA ILE A 83 5.94 -31.43 -16.58
C ILE A 83 4.78 -30.73 -15.89
N ALA A 84 3.64 -31.41 -15.74
CA ALA A 84 2.48 -30.86 -15.04
C ALA A 84 2.81 -30.59 -13.55
N PHE A 85 3.54 -31.48 -12.90
CA PHE A 85 3.96 -31.30 -11.51
C PHE A 85 4.89 -30.09 -11.31
N LYS A 86 5.82 -29.84 -12.24
CA LYS A 86 6.66 -28.62 -12.20
C LYS A 86 5.81 -27.34 -12.27
N ARG A 87 4.71 -27.37 -13.01
CA ARG A 87 3.79 -26.24 -13.13
C ARG A 87 3.03 -26.00 -11.82
N ILE A 88 2.64 -27.05 -11.10
CA ILE A 88 2.13 -26.94 -9.72
C ILE A 88 3.18 -26.25 -8.83
N GLY A 89 4.45 -26.66 -8.91
CA GLY A 89 5.55 -26.00 -8.17
C GLY A 89 5.64 -24.49 -8.45
N SER A 90 5.51 -24.08 -9.71
CA SER A 90 5.52 -22.65 -10.07
C SER A 90 4.31 -21.88 -9.54
N GLY A 91 3.12 -22.51 -9.52
CA GLY A 91 1.92 -21.92 -8.94
C GLY A 91 2.07 -21.70 -7.43
N LEU A 92 2.68 -22.64 -6.72
CA LEU A 92 2.92 -22.54 -5.27
C LEU A 92 3.85 -21.38 -4.94
N ILE A 93 4.90 -21.20 -5.73
CA ILE A 93 5.84 -20.09 -5.54
C ILE A 93 5.12 -18.77 -5.84
N ALA A 94 4.28 -18.73 -6.88
CA ALA A 94 3.51 -17.54 -7.24
C ALA A 94 2.48 -17.14 -6.18
N THR A 95 1.89 -18.09 -5.43
CA THR A 95 0.99 -17.75 -4.31
C THR A 95 1.73 -17.14 -3.13
N LEU A 96 2.96 -17.60 -2.87
CA LEU A 96 3.77 -17.19 -1.71
C LEU A 96 4.62 -15.94 -1.98
N ALA A 97 4.90 -15.62 -3.25
CA ALA A 97 5.73 -14.49 -3.65
C ALA A 97 5.39 -13.15 -2.98
N PRO A 98 4.12 -12.75 -2.80
CA PRO A 98 3.78 -11.48 -2.17
C PRO A 98 4.16 -11.40 -0.69
N GLN A 99 4.08 -12.53 0.00
CA GLN A 99 4.36 -12.62 1.43
C GLN A 99 5.87 -12.54 1.69
N ILE A 100 6.69 -13.09 0.79
CA ILE A 100 8.16 -13.03 0.86
C ILE A 100 8.66 -11.59 0.74
N ILE A 101 8.07 -10.78 -0.15
CA ILE A 101 8.46 -9.37 -0.34
C ILE A 101 8.16 -8.53 0.92
N MET A 102 7.02 -8.76 1.58
CA MET A 102 6.67 -8.05 2.82
C MET A 102 7.64 -8.38 3.97
N VAL A 103 8.08 -9.64 4.09
CA VAL A 103 9.06 -10.06 5.10
C VAL A 103 10.45 -9.44 4.87
N ILE A 104 10.89 -9.33 3.61
CA ILE A 104 12.16 -8.66 3.27
C ILE A 104 12.12 -7.18 3.66
N ARG A 105 10.98 -6.52 3.49
CA ARG A 105 10.82 -5.09 3.78
C ARG A 105 10.79 -4.78 5.27
N THR A 106 10.25 -5.68 6.09
CA THR A 106 10.22 -5.53 7.56
C THR A 106 11.50 -6.01 8.23
N GLY A 107 12.28 -6.87 7.57
CA GLY A 107 13.56 -7.40 8.07
C GLY A 107 14.78 -6.53 7.76
N LEU A 108 14.67 -5.49 6.92
CA LEU A 108 15.77 -4.56 6.63
C LEU A 108 15.70 -3.37 7.61
N PRO A 109 16.72 -3.16 8.47
CA PRO A 109 16.72 -2.01 9.37
C PRO A 109 16.69 -0.71 8.56
N SER A 110 15.81 0.21 8.98
CA SER A 110 15.63 1.55 8.40
C SER A 110 16.89 2.41 8.49
#